data_AF-A0AA96V934-F1
#
_entry.id   AF-A0AA96V934-F1
#
_cell.length_a   1.000
_cell.length_b   1.000
_cell.length_c   1.000
_cell.angle_alpha   90.00
_cell.angle_beta   90.00
_cell.angle_gamma   90.00
#
_symmetry.space_group_name_H-M   'P 1'
#
loop_
_entity.id
_entity.type
_entity.pdbx_description
1 polymer ?
#
loop_
_entity_poly.entity_id
_entity_poly.type
_entity_poly.pdbx_seq_one_letter_code
_entity_poly.pdbx_strand_id
1 'polypeptide(L)'
;MSVLSKTESDDEDSSEFICDSKSAVLIDTNGFMIPVQFGIDIFSELQRLGFSNFLTIPAVIFELEKISKTASGNDRTAARVALALSKKCRLLETPHEKGVRKYADDIIIESALRHPVSVLTNDAGLRQKLMKRGIPVVSMRQMHRLDIINQK
;
A
#
# COMPACT_ATOMS: atom_id res chain seq x y z
N MET A 1 33.17 -30.97 26.90
CA MET A 1 33.43 -29.67 27.55
C MET A 1 33.71 -28.65 26.45
N SER A 2 33.04 -27.49 26.54
CA SER A 2 33.27 -26.21 25.83
C SER A 2 34.74 -25.95 25.43
N VAL A 3 35.10 -25.15 24.40
CA VAL A 3 34.49 -23.93 23.86
C VAL A 3 35.17 -23.53 22.53
N LEU A 4 34.42 -22.82 21.68
CA LEU A 4 34.79 -21.67 20.83
C LEU A 4 35.89 -21.82 19.77
N SER A 5 35.44 -21.90 18.51
CA SER A 5 36.11 -21.23 17.38
C SER A 5 35.10 -20.31 16.70
N LYS A 6 35.36 -19.01 16.79
CA LYS A 6 34.71 -17.95 16.03
C LYS A 6 34.74 -18.27 14.53
N THR A 7 33.64 -18.00 13.84
CA THR A 7 33.69 -17.38 12.52
C THR A 7 32.74 -16.20 12.55
N GLU A 8 33.35 -15.02 12.68
CA GLU A 8 32.79 -13.74 12.26
C GLU A 8 32.65 -13.79 10.74
N SER A 9 31.45 -13.50 10.23
CA SER A 9 31.27 -13.03 8.87
C SER A 9 29.86 -12.45 8.72
N ASP A 10 29.88 -11.11 8.66
CA ASP A 10 29.07 -10.25 7.80
C ASP A 10 27.73 -9.76 8.37
N ASP A 11 27.87 -8.78 9.28
CA ASP A 11 27.04 -7.58 9.30
C ASP A 11 27.02 -6.91 7.93
N GLU A 12 25.85 -6.91 7.28
CA GLU A 12 25.38 -5.84 6.39
C GLU A 12 23.88 -5.73 6.63
N ASP A 13 23.51 -4.95 7.65
CA ASP A 13 22.16 -4.46 7.80
C ASP A 13 21.85 -3.54 6.61
N SER A 14 21.22 -4.13 5.61
CA SER A 14 20.76 -3.45 4.39
C SER A 14 19.77 -2.35 4.76
N SER A 15 20.31 -1.17 5.07
CA SER A 15 19.60 0.05 5.43
C SER A 15 18.49 -0.17 6.47
N GLU A 16 18.83 0.00 7.74
CA GLU A 16 17.83 0.30 8.77
C GLU A 16 17.02 1.54 8.34
N PHE A 17 15.88 1.29 7.71
CA PHE A 17 14.85 2.28 7.48
C PHE A 17 14.30 2.68 8.85
N ILE A 18 14.89 3.70 9.46
CA ILE A 18 14.22 4.49 10.50
C ILE A 18 13.18 5.35 9.78
N CYS A 19 12.16 4.69 9.23
CA CYS A 19 10.91 5.32 8.91
C CYS A 19 10.21 5.47 10.25
N ASP A 20 9.99 6.70 10.70
CA ASP A 20 9.09 6.95 11.82
C ASP A 20 7.81 6.15 11.54
N SER A 21 7.55 5.13 12.36
CA SER A 21 6.80 3.89 12.02
C SER A 21 5.31 4.10 11.78
N LYS A 22 4.90 5.37 11.67
CA LYS A 22 3.54 5.85 11.39
C LYS A 22 3.44 6.68 10.10
N SER A 23 4.54 6.91 9.39
CA SER A 23 4.58 7.84 8.25
C SER A 23 4.42 7.19 6.87
N ALA A 24 4.30 5.85 6.80
CA ALA A 24 4.17 5.11 5.56
C ALA A 24 2.75 4.58 5.30
N VAL A 25 2.30 4.73 4.06
CA VAL A 25 0.99 4.24 3.59
C VAL A 25 1.14 3.46 2.29
N LEU A 26 0.59 2.25 2.27
CA LEU A 26 0.47 1.41 1.09
C LEU A 26 -0.86 1.72 0.37
N ILE A 27 -0.77 2.14 -0.88
CA ILE A 27 -1.93 2.55 -1.67
C ILE A 27 -2.32 1.41 -2.61
N ASP A 28 -3.57 0.95 -2.45
CA ASP A 28 -4.23 -0.05 -3.28
C ASP A 28 -4.82 0.56 -4.56
N THR A 29 -5.18 -0.26 -5.54
CA THR A 29 -5.84 0.13 -6.80
C THR A 29 -7.02 1.06 -6.55
N ASN A 30 -7.93 0.69 -5.64
CA ASN A 30 -9.11 1.50 -5.31
C ASN A 30 -8.73 2.84 -4.67
N GLY A 31 -7.65 2.89 -3.88
CA GLY A 31 -7.12 4.13 -3.32
C GLY A 31 -6.68 5.12 -4.40
N PHE A 32 -6.02 4.62 -5.44
CA PHE A 32 -5.59 5.46 -6.56
C PHE A 32 -6.71 5.96 -7.47
N MET A 33 -7.89 5.33 -7.46
CA MET A 33 -9.04 5.77 -8.25
C MET A 33 -9.78 6.97 -7.64
N ILE A 34 -9.59 7.21 -6.33
CA ILE A 34 -10.30 8.24 -5.56
C ILE A 34 -10.23 9.64 -6.21
N PRO A 35 -9.09 10.13 -6.71
CA PRO A 35 -8.99 11.48 -7.25
C PRO A 35 -9.94 11.76 -8.41
N VAL A 36 -10.12 10.78 -9.31
CA VAL A 36 -11.02 10.95 -10.46
C VAL A 36 -12.47 10.67 -10.07
N GLN A 37 -12.72 9.71 -9.20
CA GLN A 37 -14.09 9.33 -8.81
C GLN A 37 -14.74 10.34 -7.87
N PHE A 38 -13.96 10.99 -7.00
CA PHE A 38 -14.48 11.84 -5.92
C PHE A 38 -13.87 13.25 -5.88
N GLY A 39 -12.91 13.57 -6.76
CA GLY A 39 -12.30 14.90 -6.82
C GLY A 39 -11.40 15.23 -5.63
N ILE A 40 -10.82 14.22 -4.98
CA ILE A 40 -9.98 14.37 -3.77
C ILE A 40 -8.51 14.21 -4.13
N ASP A 41 -7.68 15.16 -3.71
CA ASP A 41 -6.23 14.97 -3.74
C ASP A 41 -5.78 14.06 -2.59
N ILE A 42 -5.63 12.77 -2.89
CA ILE A 42 -5.23 11.76 -1.90
C ILE A 42 -3.86 12.05 -1.28
N PHE A 43 -2.91 12.64 -2.00
CA PHE A 43 -1.57 12.86 -1.46
C PHE A 43 -1.58 14.00 -0.45
N SER A 44 -2.27 15.08 -0.76
CA SER A 44 -2.47 16.19 0.19
C SER A 44 -3.20 15.73 1.45
N GLU A 45 -4.24 14.90 1.29
CA GLU A 45 -4.96 14.35 2.45
C GLU A 45 -4.12 13.35 3.27
N LEU A 46 -3.31 12.51 2.63
CA LEU A 46 -2.39 11.61 3.32
C LEU A 46 -1.31 12.39 4.09
N GLN A 47 -0.75 13.44 3.50
CA GLN A 47 0.19 14.32 4.19
C GLN A 47 -0.45 15.01 5.40
N ARG A 48 -1.69 15.48 5.26
CA ARG A 48 -2.46 16.05 6.38
C ARG A 48 -2.66 15.04 7.52
N LEU A 49 -2.77 13.75 7.21
CA LEU A 49 -2.86 12.68 8.19
C LEU A 49 -1.50 12.26 8.79
N GLY A 50 -0.40 12.85 8.33
CA GLY A 50 0.96 12.60 8.82
C GLY A 50 1.77 11.59 8.01
N PHE A 51 1.28 11.16 6.84
CA PHE A 51 2.04 10.26 5.97
C PHE A 51 2.96 11.04 5.03
N SER A 52 4.23 10.67 5.00
CA SER A 52 5.26 11.24 4.11
C SER A 52 5.84 10.21 3.14
N ASN A 53 5.59 8.92 3.38
CA ASN A 53 6.10 7.81 2.57
C ASN A 53 4.95 7.09 1.87
N PHE A 54 4.85 7.25 0.55
CA PHE A 54 3.83 6.59 -0.26
C PHE A 54 4.39 5.33 -0.90
N LEU A 55 3.74 4.21 -0.66
CA LEU A 55 4.15 2.90 -1.15
C LEU A 55 3.05 2.32 -2.04
N THR A 56 3.44 1.47 -2.98
CA THR A 56 2.51 0.57 -3.68
C THR A 56 3.23 -0.72 -4.06
N ILE A 57 2.51 -1.72 -4.55
CA ILE A 57 3.08 -3.01 -4.96
C ILE A 57 2.97 -3.21 -6.48
N PRO A 58 3.86 -4.02 -7.09
CA PRO A 58 3.80 -4.31 -8.52
C PRO A 58 2.45 -4.86 -9.00
N ALA A 59 1.76 -5.65 -8.17
CA ALA A 59 0.45 -6.21 -8.51
C ALA A 59 -0.62 -5.13 -8.73
N VAL A 60 -0.60 -4.04 -7.95
CA VAL A 60 -1.50 -2.89 -8.10
C VAL A 60 -1.22 -2.16 -9.41
N ILE A 61 0.05 -1.96 -9.77
CA ILE A 61 0.44 -1.34 -11.04
C ILE A 61 -0.09 -2.16 -12.23
N PHE A 62 0.10 -3.49 -12.19
CA PHE A 62 -0.39 -4.38 -13.24
C PHE A 62 -1.91 -4.33 -13.40
N GLU A 63 -2.64 -4.28 -12.29
CA GLU A 63 -4.10 -4.14 -12.32
C GLU A 63 -4.54 -2.80 -12.92
N LEU A 64 -3.92 -1.69 -12.52
CA LEU A 64 -4.19 -0.37 -13.08
C LEU A 64 -3.90 -0.32 -14.58
N GLU A 65 -2.80 -0.92 -15.04
CA GLU A 65 -2.51 -1.05 -16.47
C GLU A 65 -3.60 -1.82 -17.22
N LYS A 66 -4.05 -2.94 -16.65
CA LYS A 66 -5.13 -3.74 -17.23
C LYS A 66 -6.41 -2.91 -17.33
N ILE A 67 -6.85 -2.26 -16.24
CA ILE A 67 -8.06 -1.42 -16.23
C ILE A 67 -7.93 -0.29 -17.26
N SER A 68 -6.76 0.36 -17.37
CA SER A 68 -6.53 1.44 -18.32
C SER A 68 -6.70 1.04 -19.80
N LYS A 69 -6.54 -0.27 -20.10
CA LYS A 69 -6.66 -0.86 -21.43
C LYS A 69 -8.07 -1.42 -21.68
N THR A 70 -8.68 -2.04 -20.67
CA THR A 70 -9.92 -2.81 -20.84
C THR A 70 -11.19 -2.07 -20.43
N ALA A 71 -11.13 -1.17 -19.45
CA ALA A 71 -12.30 -0.43 -18.98
C ALA A 71 -12.74 0.64 -19.99
N SER A 72 -13.90 1.25 -19.79
CA SER A 72 -14.44 2.36 -20.59
C SER A 72 -14.86 3.53 -19.71
N GLY A 73 -15.15 4.68 -20.32
CA GLY A 73 -15.65 5.86 -19.62
C GLY A 73 -14.74 6.35 -18.49
N ASN A 74 -15.36 6.68 -17.35
CA ASN A 74 -14.68 7.24 -16.18
C ASN A 74 -13.64 6.30 -15.57
N ASP A 75 -13.88 4.99 -15.56
CA ASP A 75 -12.95 4.02 -14.97
C ASP A 75 -11.64 3.94 -15.75
N ARG A 76 -11.70 4.03 -17.09
CA ARG A 76 -10.50 4.12 -17.94
C ARG A 76 -9.70 5.38 -17.61
N THR A 77 -10.38 6.52 -17.48
CA THR A 77 -9.75 7.80 -17.14
C THR A 77 -9.13 7.75 -15.74
N ALA A 78 -9.87 7.20 -14.76
CA ALA A 78 -9.39 7.00 -13.40
C ALA A 78 -8.12 6.14 -13.36
N ALA A 79 -8.11 5.00 -14.07
CA ALA A 79 -6.94 4.13 -14.13
C ALA A 79 -5.70 4.80 -14.75
N ARG A 80 -5.88 5.63 -15.78
CA ARG A 80 -4.77 6.37 -16.40
C ARG A 80 -4.19 7.41 -15.46
N VAL A 81 -5.04 8.15 -14.76
CA VAL A 81 -4.60 9.11 -13.74
C VAL A 81 -3.93 8.36 -12.58
N ALA A 82 -4.52 7.27 -12.12
CA ALA A 82 -3.96 6.39 -11.10
C ALA A 82 -2.54 5.90 -11.45
N LEU A 83 -2.28 5.47 -12.68
CA LEU A 83 -0.93 5.11 -13.16
C LEU A 83 0.06 6.28 -13.15
N ALA A 84 -0.40 7.50 -13.43
CA ALA A 84 0.46 8.67 -13.34
C ALA A 84 0.79 9.01 -11.88
N LEU A 85 -0.20 8.87 -10.99
CA LEU A 85 -0.05 9.11 -9.55
C LEU A 85 0.81 8.05 -8.86
N SER A 86 0.72 6.79 -9.26
CA SER A 86 1.50 5.69 -8.68
C SER A 86 3.01 5.87 -8.85
N LYS A 87 3.46 6.64 -9.86
CA LYS A 87 4.87 7.02 -10.06
C LYS A 87 5.44 7.87 -8.92
N LYS A 88 4.59 8.50 -8.09
CA LYS A 88 5.01 9.21 -6.88
C LYS A 88 5.29 8.27 -5.70
N CYS A 89 4.94 6.99 -5.84
CA CYS A 89 5.09 5.99 -4.79
C CYS A 89 6.37 5.19 -5.00
N ARG A 90 7.00 4.77 -3.90
CA ARG A 90 8.05 3.75 -3.94
C ARG A 90 7.40 2.38 -4.10
N LEU A 91 8.00 1.51 -4.91
CA LEU A 91 7.55 0.13 -5.02
C LEU A 91 8.07 -0.65 -3.82
N LEU A 92 7.15 -1.24 -3.06
CA LEU A 92 7.47 -2.17 -2.00
C LEU A 92 7.70 -3.55 -2.62
N GLU A 93 8.84 -4.15 -2.31
CA GLU A 93 9.15 -5.50 -2.75
C GLU A 93 8.18 -6.48 -2.10
N THR A 94 7.59 -7.33 -2.94
CA THR A 94 6.64 -8.34 -2.51
C THR A 94 7.28 -9.71 -2.65
N PRO A 95 7.20 -10.58 -1.62
CA PRO A 95 7.68 -11.94 -1.76
C PRO A 95 6.69 -12.71 -2.62
N HIS A 96 7.00 -12.73 -3.90
CA HIS A 96 6.35 -13.61 -4.84
C HIS A 96 7.15 -14.90 -4.92
N GLU A 97 6.54 -15.99 -4.46
CA GLU A 97 6.90 -17.31 -4.96
C GLU A 97 6.52 -17.37 -6.45
N LYS A 98 7.52 -17.63 -7.31
CA LYS A 98 7.29 -17.82 -8.75
C LYS A 98 6.27 -18.94 -8.95
N GLY A 99 5.15 -18.63 -9.61
CA GLY A 99 4.12 -19.61 -9.98
C GLY A 99 2.84 -19.58 -9.14
N VAL A 100 2.79 -18.83 -8.03
CA VAL A 100 1.57 -18.67 -7.23
C VAL A 100 0.83 -17.40 -7.65
N ARG A 101 -0.38 -17.53 -8.20
CA ARG A 101 -1.30 -16.39 -8.38
C ARG A 101 -1.88 -16.01 -7.02
N LYS A 102 -1.29 -15.01 -6.36
CA LYS A 102 -1.92 -14.34 -5.21
C LYS A 102 -2.75 -13.16 -5.71
N TYR A 103 -3.91 -12.93 -5.10
CA TYR A 103 -4.71 -11.73 -5.35
C TYR A 103 -3.99 -10.50 -4.76
N ALA A 104 -4.19 -9.32 -5.35
CA ALA A 104 -3.59 -8.07 -4.87
C ALA A 104 -3.88 -7.84 -3.38
N ASP A 105 -5.13 -8.06 -2.95
CA ASP A 105 -5.56 -8.04 -1.55
C ASP A 105 -4.64 -8.84 -0.62
N ASP A 106 -4.33 -10.09 -0.98
CA ASP A 106 -3.56 -10.99 -0.13
C ASP A 106 -2.12 -10.51 -0.01
N ILE A 107 -1.56 -10.02 -1.11
CA ILE A 107 -0.20 -9.45 -1.15
C ILE A 107 -0.14 -8.16 -0.32
N ILE A 108 -1.17 -7.31 -0.39
CA ILE A 108 -1.28 -6.09 0.41
C ILE A 108 -1.30 -6.44 1.90
N ILE A 109 -2.15 -7.39 2.31
CA ILE A 109 -2.22 -7.84 3.70
C ILE A 109 -0.87 -8.40 4.16
N GLU A 110 -0.26 -9.28 3.39
CA GLU A 110 1.02 -9.91 3.73
C GLU A 110 2.15 -8.88 3.85
N SER A 111 2.16 -7.89 2.96
CA SER A 111 3.13 -6.78 3.00
C SER A 111 2.90 -5.90 4.23
N ALA A 112 1.65 -5.55 4.52
CA ALA A 112 1.30 -4.72 5.68
C ALA A 112 1.46 -5.44 7.03
N LEU A 113 1.53 -6.77 7.04
CA LEU A 113 1.91 -7.54 8.24
C LEU A 113 3.42 -7.52 8.51
N ARG A 114 4.25 -7.41 7.46
CA ARG A 114 5.71 -7.41 7.57
C ARG A 114 6.31 -6.04 7.81
N HIS A 115 5.60 -4.99 7.40
CA HIS A 115 6.09 -3.62 7.46
C HIS A 115 5.13 -2.76 8.30
N PRO A 116 5.63 -1.80 9.08
CA PRO A 116 4.79 -0.87 9.84
C PRO A 116 4.17 0.17 8.90
N VAL A 117 3.13 -0.22 8.16
CA VAL A 117 2.46 0.62 7.16
C VAL A 117 0.94 0.64 7.40
N SER A 118 0.33 1.78 7.12
CA SER A 118 -1.13 1.86 6.97
C SER A 118 -1.53 1.49 5.54
N VAL A 119 -2.77 1.09 5.30
CA VAL A 119 -3.26 0.79 3.94
C VAL A 119 -4.36 1.75 3.54
N LEU A 120 -4.21 2.44 2.40
CA LEU A 120 -5.27 3.22 1.78
C LEU A 120 -6.09 2.32 0.85
N THR A 121 -7.32 2.01 1.26
CA THR A 121 -8.30 1.32 0.43
C THR A 121 -9.72 1.81 0.73
N ASN A 122 -10.57 1.81 -0.29
CA ASN A 122 -12.01 2.06 -0.15
C ASN A 122 -12.83 0.76 -0.24
N ASP A 123 -12.17 -0.40 -0.38
CA ASP A 123 -12.86 -1.69 -0.40
C ASP A 123 -13.24 -2.13 1.02
N ALA A 124 -14.54 -2.34 1.25
CA ALA A 124 -15.04 -2.70 2.57
C ALA A 124 -14.58 -4.09 3.05
N GLY A 125 -14.38 -5.03 2.12
CA GLY A 125 -13.91 -6.39 2.39
C GLY A 125 -12.44 -6.41 2.80
N LEU A 126 -11.58 -5.77 2.01
CA LEU A 126 -10.15 -5.61 2.31
C LEU A 126 -9.96 -4.84 3.61
N ARG A 127 -10.69 -3.74 3.82
CA ARG A 127 -10.69 -3.01 5.10
C ARG A 127 -11.00 -3.92 6.28
N GLN A 128 -12.04 -4.75 6.20
CA GLN A 128 -12.38 -5.67 7.29
C GLN A 128 -11.26 -6.69 7.55
N LYS A 129 -10.65 -7.24 6.49
CA LYS A 129 -9.54 -8.21 6.62
C LYS A 129 -8.30 -7.60 7.28
N LEU A 130 -7.96 -6.36 6.91
CA LEU A 130 -6.84 -5.58 7.46
C LEU A 130 -7.08 -5.22 8.92
N MET A 131 -8.27 -4.68 9.21
CA MET A 131 -8.67 -4.36 10.57
C MET A 131 -8.65 -5.61 11.46
N LYS A 132 -9.15 -6.77 11.04
CA LYS A 132 -9.06 -8.00 11.86
C LYS A 132 -7.63 -8.41 12.24
N ARG A 133 -6.62 -7.90 11.54
CA ARG A 133 -5.19 -8.21 11.74
C ARG A 133 -4.42 -7.08 12.44
N GLY A 134 -5.10 -6.04 12.94
CA GLY A 134 -4.43 -4.92 13.60
C GLY A 134 -3.77 -3.92 12.66
N ILE A 135 -4.00 -4.03 11.35
CA ILE A 135 -3.40 -3.13 10.36
C ILE A 135 -4.25 -1.84 10.26
N PRO A 136 -3.67 -0.65 10.47
CA PRO A 136 -4.39 0.62 10.32
C PRO A 136 -4.85 0.83 8.87
N VAL A 137 -6.08 1.28 8.71
CA VAL A 137 -6.66 1.54 7.38
C VAL A 137 -6.95 3.02 7.21
N VAL A 138 -6.46 3.61 6.12
CA VAL A 138 -6.90 4.90 5.64
C VAL A 138 -8.03 4.67 4.63
N SER A 139 -9.13 5.38 4.78
CA SER A 139 -10.30 5.23 3.91
C SER A 139 -11.01 6.57 3.76
N MET A 140 -11.87 6.67 2.76
CA MET A 140 -12.74 7.83 2.62
C MET A 140 -13.72 7.94 3.79
N ARG A 141 -13.96 9.18 4.23
CA ARG A 141 -14.98 9.58 5.20
C ARG A 141 -15.79 10.74 4.63
N GLN A 142 -17.11 10.68 4.79
CA GLN A 142 -18.06 11.71 4.34
C GLN A 142 -17.94 12.09 2.85
N MET A 143 -17.41 11.21 1.99
CA MET A 143 -17.24 11.41 0.54
C MET A 143 -16.26 12.53 0.11
N HIS A 144 -15.62 13.26 1.03
CA HIS A 144 -14.76 14.40 0.65
C HIS A 144 -13.40 14.42 1.35
N ARG A 145 -13.10 13.49 2.26
CA ARG A 145 -11.82 13.44 3.00
C ARG A 145 -11.32 12.02 3.25
N LEU A 146 -10.03 11.90 3.54
CA LEU A 146 -9.45 10.67 4.09
C LEU A 146 -9.38 10.74 5.61
N ASP A 147 -9.56 9.58 6.26
CA ASP A 147 -9.42 9.44 7.70
C ASP A 147 -8.79 8.10 8.05
N ILE A 148 -8.13 8.04 9.22
CA ILE A 148 -7.58 6.80 9.77
C ILE A 148 -8.69 6.08 10.53
N ILE A 149 -9.04 4.88 10.09
CA ILE A 149 -10.02 4.03 10.75
C ILE A 149 -9.28 3.22 11.82
N ASN A 150 -9.50 3.60 13.08
CA ASN A 150 -9.01 2.87 14.23
C ASN A 150 -9.96 1.71 14.57
N GLN A 151 -9.39 0.59 15.03
CA GLN A 151 -10.18 -0.44 15.71
C GLN A 151 -10.85 0.18 16.95
N LYS A 152 -12.15 -0.05 17.11
CA LYS A 152 -12.82 0.09 18.40
C LYS A 152 -12.75 -1.24 19.14
#